data_AF-A0A2A6E3I7-F1
#
_entry.id   AF-A0A2A6E3I7-F1
#
_cell.length_a   1.000
_cell.length_b   1.000
_cell.length_c   1.000
_cell.angle_alpha   90.00
_cell.angle_beta   90.00
_cell.angle_gamma   90.00
#
_symmetry.space_group_name_H-M   'P 1'
#
loop_
_entity.id
_entity.type
_entity.pdbx_description
1 polymer ?
#
loop_
_entity_poly.entity_id
_entity_poly.type
_entity_poly.pdbx_seq_one_letter_code
_entity_poly.pdbx_strand_id
1 'polypeptide(L)'
;MEHPGKRASRVEIVLARCWNVLNEGKPFTPVMALGVAIAYFVAVGGFSDGSSARAVAVGLAATLPLFVVFYTFDFPLFLRNYLWLPVVAFALLRPGVDVVLWLVVAAVYFFFTVFVWGTLYYRLRIGTPWTNFRHFWKLVLKNSDSTSGNAQEQLPKLLLLTAWWDHFRRVDALSGGWPADELYLAVGFAAGLAVYAWWLHRSLFDWKPAQYRGYVRDREPPAPAEPPADRVVVVVIDGMRKDRFFEAHTPVMDVLRRDGTEFVRMETVYPARTVVCFSSMMTGTYPEEHGIRSNMVWRLGVRVETIFDALRKVGKKGRLLGIAHLIDAMGDDVDSVTAVMPNDEADRRIMERAIRIMEEECPDLLVVQLIATDQTGHSLGVFSDAYVRKIEEADALIGAFVDWLRGRGLWERTALVVCADHGQSDGIGGHAHLDEGERYVPFWMCGSGIARGRVVERRHSIVSLAATIAWLLGVPYPSHARGPVLWEALAEAEEGVKPAVDAMEPVGKA
;
A
#
# COMPACT_ATOMS: atom_id res chain seq x y z
N MET A 1 3.84 -6.66 36.32
CA MET A 1 5.11 -6.55 35.59
C MET A 1 4.87 -7.09 34.19
N GLU A 2 4.50 -6.21 33.26
CA GLU A 2 4.30 -6.56 31.85
C GLU A 2 5.65 -6.88 31.21
N HIS A 3 5.73 -7.98 30.46
CA HIS A 3 6.88 -8.29 29.63
C HIS A 3 7.08 -7.15 28.63
N PRO A 4 8.21 -6.42 28.65
CA PRO A 4 8.52 -5.51 27.55
C PRO A 4 8.61 -6.37 26.29
N GLY A 5 7.84 -6.00 25.26
CA GLY A 5 7.78 -6.71 23.99
C GLY A 5 9.18 -7.13 23.56
N LYS A 6 9.39 -8.44 23.38
CA LYS A 6 10.70 -8.99 22.98
C LYS A 6 11.17 -8.23 21.74
N ARG A 7 12.37 -7.63 21.81
CA ARG A 7 13.07 -7.17 20.61
C ARG A 7 13.21 -8.35 19.65
N ALA A 8 12.83 -8.14 18.39
CA ALA A 8 12.97 -9.15 17.35
C ALA A 8 14.42 -9.64 17.30
N SER A 9 14.59 -10.96 17.32
CA SER A 9 15.88 -11.63 17.17
C SER A 9 16.49 -11.33 15.79
N ARG A 10 17.81 -11.49 15.68
CA ARG A 10 18.50 -11.34 14.37
C ARG A 10 17.92 -12.28 13.31
N VAL A 11 17.46 -13.47 13.71
CA VAL A 11 16.83 -14.43 12.81
C VAL A 11 15.49 -13.89 12.30
N GLU A 12 14.65 -13.36 13.18
CA GLU A 12 13.37 -12.75 12.79
C GLU A 12 13.57 -11.55 11.85
N ILE A 13 14.57 -10.71 12.11
CA ILE A 13 14.89 -9.57 11.22
C ILE A 13 15.33 -10.08 9.83
N VAL A 14 16.19 -11.10 9.78
CA VAL A 14 16.63 -11.70 8.50
C VAL A 14 15.45 -12.33 7.77
N LEU A 15 14.62 -13.09 8.46
CA LEU A 15 13.42 -13.71 7.88
C LEU A 15 12.43 -12.66 7.36
N ALA A 16 12.22 -11.56 8.10
CA ALA A 16 11.39 -10.44 7.66
C ALA A 16 11.95 -9.76 6.41
N ARG A 17 13.28 -9.57 6.33
CA ARG A 17 13.93 -9.01 5.13
C ARG A 17 13.82 -9.96 3.94
N CYS A 18 14.05 -11.26 4.13
CA CYS A 18 13.84 -12.27 3.10
C CYS A 18 12.38 -12.32 2.65
N TRP A 19 11.45 -12.15 3.60
CA TRP A 19 10.03 -12.09 3.31
C TRP A 19 9.69 -10.88 2.42
N ASN A 20 10.24 -9.70 2.69
CA ASN A 20 10.02 -8.52 1.84
C ASN A 20 10.45 -8.75 0.39
N VAL A 21 11.58 -9.44 0.18
CA VAL A 21 12.04 -9.85 -1.17
C VAL A 21 11.06 -10.80 -1.86
N LEU A 22 10.37 -11.66 -1.11
CA LEU A 22 9.39 -12.60 -1.66
C LEU A 22 7.97 -12.03 -1.75
N ASN A 23 7.67 -10.96 -1.03
CA ASN A 23 6.37 -10.30 -0.99
C ASN A 23 6.22 -9.27 -2.12
N GLU A 24 7.32 -8.60 -2.50
CA GLU A 24 7.32 -7.64 -3.62
C GLU A 24 7.47 -8.36 -4.98
N GLY A 25 6.65 -7.99 -5.96
CA GLY A 25 6.62 -8.68 -7.26
C GLY A 25 7.91 -8.56 -8.08
N LYS A 26 8.60 -7.41 -7.99
CA LYS A 26 9.87 -7.13 -8.70
C LYS A 26 10.99 -8.09 -8.31
N PRO A 27 11.36 -8.20 -7.01
CA PRO A 27 12.36 -9.19 -6.59
C PRO A 27 11.84 -10.63 -6.62
N PHE A 28 10.54 -10.87 -6.47
CA PHE A 28 9.98 -12.21 -6.49
C PHE A 28 10.15 -12.93 -7.84
N THR A 29 9.84 -12.25 -8.95
CA THR A 29 9.89 -12.84 -10.30
C THR A 29 11.22 -13.55 -10.61
N PRO A 30 12.39 -12.88 -10.46
CA PRO A 30 13.67 -13.54 -10.69
C PRO A 30 13.92 -14.63 -9.65
N VAL A 31 13.70 -14.39 -8.35
CA VAL A 31 13.98 -15.41 -7.33
C VAL A 31 13.22 -16.71 -7.58
N MET A 32 11.93 -16.62 -7.90
CA MET A 32 11.08 -17.76 -8.17
C MET A 32 11.44 -18.45 -9.50
N ALA A 33 11.63 -17.70 -10.59
CA ALA A 33 12.01 -18.28 -11.88
C ALA A 33 13.34 -19.03 -11.81
N LEU A 34 14.36 -18.41 -11.18
CA LEU A 34 15.68 -18.99 -11.03
C LEU A 34 15.66 -20.22 -10.12
N GLY A 35 15.00 -20.10 -8.97
CA GLY A 35 14.92 -21.20 -8.00
C GLY A 35 14.26 -22.44 -8.57
N VAL A 36 13.12 -22.28 -9.27
CA VAL A 36 12.41 -23.41 -9.87
C VAL A 36 13.20 -24.02 -11.03
N ALA A 37 13.76 -23.20 -11.92
CA ALA A 37 14.55 -23.70 -13.05
C ALA A 37 15.74 -24.52 -12.57
N ILE A 38 16.51 -24.02 -11.61
CA ILE A 38 17.67 -24.74 -11.05
C ILE A 38 17.22 -26.06 -10.42
N ALA A 39 16.19 -26.04 -9.56
CA ALA A 39 15.71 -27.24 -8.90
C ALA A 39 15.21 -28.31 -9.89
N TYR A 40 14.47 -27.90 -10.92
CA TYR A 40 13.96 -28.79 -11.95
C TYR A 40 15.10 -29.45 -12.75
N PHE A 41 16.05 -28.65 -13.25
CA PHE A 41 17.13 -29.19 -14.07
C PHE A 41 18.10 -30.07 -13.27
N VAL A 42 18.29 -29.79 -11.96
CA VAL A 42 19.01 -30.70 -11.04
C VAL A 42 18.28 -32.03 -10.90
N ALA A 43 16.95 -31.99 -10.70
CA ALA A 43 16.14 -33.19 -10.50
C ALA A 43 16.08 -34.10 -11.74
N VAL A 44 16.07 -33.54 -12.95
CA VAL A 44 16.02 -34.31 -14.22
C VAL A 44 17.41 -34.82 -14.63
N GLY A 45 18.40 -34.80 -13.72
CA GLY A 45 19.72 -35.39 -13.95
C GLY A 45 20.66 -34.52 -14.79
N GLY A 46 20.33 -33.25 -15.02
CA GLY A 46 21.15 -32.34 -15.83
C GLY A 46 22.44 -31.84 -15.17
N PHE A 47 22.83 -32.40 -14.00
CA PHE A 47 23.90 -31.87 -13.16
C PHE A 47 24.99 -32.86 -12.72
N SER A 48 25.28 -33.90 -13.49
CA SER A 48 26.22 -34.94 -13.06
C SER A 48 27.72 -34.64 -13.27
N ASP A 49 28.12 -33.53 -13.91
CA ASP A 49 29.49 -33.40 -14.43
C ASP A 49 29.88 -31.98 -14.91
N GLY A 50 29.84 -30.93 -14.08
CA GLY A 50 30.39 -29.58 -14.39
C GLY A 50 29.68 -28.79 -15.51
N SER A 51 29.00 -29.48 -16.42
CA SER A 51 27.99 -29.08 -17.41
C SER A 51 26.85 -28.28 -16.77
N SER A 52 26.55 -28.63 -15.53
CA SER A 52 25.75 -27.96 -14.52
C SER A 52 25.90 -26.44 -14.42
N ALA A 53 27.11 -25.99 -14.07
CA ALA A 53 27.36 -24.60 -13.73
C ALA A 53 27.32 -23.74 -15.00
N ARG A 54 27.79 -24.29 -16.11
CA ARG A 54 27.67 -23.69 -17.43
C ARG A 54 26.20 -23.54 -17.85
N ALA A 55 25.41 -24.60 -17.76
CA ALA A 55 23.98 -24.57 -18.08
C ALA A 55 23.21 -23.53 -17.25
N VAL A 56 23.58 -23.37 -15.97
CA VAL A 56 23.02 -22.32 -15.10
C VAL A 56 23.47 -20.92 -15.53
N ALA A 57 24.78 -20.72 -15.74
CA ALA A 57 25.33 -19.43 -16.15
C ALA A 57 24.75 -18.96 -17.49
N VAL A 58 24.60 -19.88 -18.45
CA VAL A 58 24.01 -19.64 -19.77
C VAL A 58 22.54 -19.24 -19.63
N GLY A 59 21.73 -20.01 -18.89
CA GLY A 59 20.32 -19.67 -18.69
C GLY A 59 20.11 -18.34 -17.95
N LEU A 60 20.96 -18.04 -16.97
CA LEU A 60 21.00 -16.74 -16.28
C LEU A 60 21.31 -15.60 -17.25
N ALA A 61 22.34 -15.75 -18.07
CA ALA A 61 22.71 -14.75 -19.07
C ALA A 61 21.59 -14.53 -20.08
N ALA A 62 20.90 -15.59 -20.51
CA ALA A 62 19.83 -15.53 -21.50
C ALA A 62 18.60 -14.78 -20.98
N THR A 63 18.28 -14.97 -19.70
CA THR A 63 17.07 -14.42 -19.08
C THR A 63 17.24 -12.99 -18.58
N LEU A 64 18.49 -12.52 -18.38
CA LEU A 64 18.79 -11.19 -17.87
C LEU A 64 18.11 -10.04 -18.65
N PRO A 65 18.09 -10.01 -19.99
CA PRO A 65 17.39 -8.95 -20.73
C PRO A 65 15.88 -8.93 -20.44
N LEU A 66 15.24 -10.09 -20.33
CA LEU A 66 13.82 -10.19 -20.00
C LEU A 66 13.55 -9.75 -18.56
N PHE A 67 14.44 -10.08 -17.62
CA PHE A 67 14.35 -9.56 -16.25
C PHE A 67 14.43 -8.04 -16.20
N VAL A 68 15.33 -7.41 -16.97
CA VAL A 68 15.42 -5.95 -17.03
C VAL A 68 14.09 -5.33 -17.48
N VAL A 69 13.45 -5.91 -18.51
CA VAL A 69 12.14 -5.44 -18.98
C VAL A 69 11.07 -5.60 -17.89
N PHE A 70 10.94 -6.78 -17.29
CA PHE A 70 9.94 -7.03 -16.24
C PHE A 70 10.21 -6.30 -14.92
N TYR A 71 11.44 -5.85 -14.68
CA TYR A 71 11.79 -5.00 -13.55
C TYR A 71 11.46 -3.53 -13.80
N THR A 72 11.61 -3.09 -15.05
CA THR A 72 11.35 -1.71 -15.48
C THR A 72 9.85 -1.45 -15.61
N PHE A 73 9.09 -2.42 -16.10
CA PHE A 73 7.66 -2.30 -16.35
C PHE A 73 6.85 -3.20 -15.42
N ASP A 74 5.96 -2.59 -14.63
CA ASP A 74 4.92 -3.27 -13.86
C ASP A 74 3.70 -3.52 -14.76
N PHE A 75 2.92 -4.57 -14.55
CA PHE A 75 1.74 -4.83 -15.40
C PHE A 75 0.44 -4.84 -14.57
N PRO A 76 0.10 -3.73 -13.89
CA PRO A 76 -1.02 -3.68 -12.97
C PRO A 76 -2.37 -3.75 -13.68
N LEU A 77 -3.42 -4.02 -12.90
CA LEU A 77 -4.81 -4.08 -13.41
C LEU A 77 -4.92 -4.89 -14.73
N PHE A 78 -5.64 -4.41 -15.73
CA PHE A 78 -5.82 -5.13 -16.99
C PHE A 78 -4.56 -5.27 -17.86
N LEU A 79 -3.47 -4.53 -17.58
CA LEU A 79 -2.24 -4.65 -18.38
C LEU A 79 -1.62 -6.05 -18.29
N ARG A 80 -1.81 -6.78 -17.19
CA ARG A 80 -1.28 -8.16 -17.06
C ARG A 80 -1.81 -9.14 -18.09
N ASN A 81 -3.03 -8.93 -18.60
CA ASN A 81 -3.63 -9.83 -19.60
C ASN A 81 -2.77 -9.86 -20.88
N TYR A 82 -2.07 -8.76 -21.14
CA TYR A 82 -1.17 -8.59 -22.28
C TYR A 82 0.18 -9.31 -22.11
N LEU A 83 0.50 -9.85 -20.93
CA LEU A 83 1.72 -10.65 -20.71
C LEU A 83 1.63 -12.05 -21.33
N TRP A 84 0.43 -12.55 -21.60
CA TRP A 84 0.26 -13.83 -22.29
C TRP A 84 0.65 -13.78 -23.76
N LEU A 85 0.59 -12.61 -24.41
CA LEU A 85 0.95 -12.47 -25.82
C LEU A 85 2.44 -12.78 -26.08
N PRO A 86 3.41 -12.27 -25.29
CA PRO A 86 4.81 -12.71 -25.37
C PRO A 86 5.02 -14.21 -25.14
N VAL A 87 4.28 -14.83 -24.21
CA VAL A 87 4.36 -16.28 -23.96
C VAL A 87 3.96 -17.07 -25.21
N VAL A 88 2.81 -16.72 -25.80
CA VAL A 88 2.31 -17.34 -27.03
C VAL A 88 3.26 -17.09 -28.20
N ALA A 89 3.73 -15.85 -28.36
CA ALA A 89 4.68 -15.50 -29.42
C ALA A 89 5.97 -16.34 -29.33
N PHE A 90 6.53 -16.52 -28.12
CA PHE A 90 7.69 -17.36 -27.93
C PHE A 90 7.41 -18.83 -28.28
N ALA A 91 6.31 -19.40 -27.80
CA ALA A 91 5.93 -20.78 -28.09
C ALA A 91 5.72 -21.05 -29.59
N LEU A 92 5.23 -20.06 -30.34
CA LEU A 92 5.10 -20.14 -31.79
C LEU A 92 6.45 -20.01 -32.52
N LEU A 93 7.34 -19.13 -32.07
CA LEU A 93 8.66 -18.93 -32.67
C LEU A 93 9.63 -20.07 -32.39
N ARG A 94 9.48 -20.76 -31.25
CA ARG A 94 10.34 -21.86 -30.80
C ARG A 94 9.48 -23.03 -30.30
N PRO A 95 9.04 -23.92 -31.21
CA PRO A 95 8.33 -25.14 -30.81
C PRO A 95 9.26 -26.06 -30.00
N GLY A 96 8.68 -26.82 -29.07
CA GLY A 96 9.45 -27.69 -28.16
C GLY A 96 9.58 -27.15 -26.73
N VAL A 97 8.68 -26.27 -26.31
CA VAL A 97 8.53 -25.87 -24.91
C VAL A 97 8.28 -27.10 -24.04
N ASP A 98 9.04 -27.23 -22.94
CA ASP A 98 8.85 -28.28 -21.95
C ASP A 98 7.59 -28.02 -21.10
N VAL A 99 6.52 -28.73 -21.44
CA VAL A 99 5.23 -28.64 -20.74
C VAL A 99 5.34 -29.13 -19.29
N VAL A 100 6.22 -30.09 -19.02
CA VAL A 100 6.43 -30.60 -17.65
C VAL A 100 7.06 -29.51 -16.79
N LEU A 101 8.07 -28.79 -17.30
CA LEU A 101 8.64 -27.63 -16.63
C LEU A 101 7.57 -26.57 -16.32
N TRP A 102 6.69 -26.26 -17.28
CA TRP A 102 5.58 -25.32 -17.06
C TRP A 102 4.62 -25.76 -15.97
N LEU A 103 4.25 -27.05 -15.94
CA LEU A 103 3.40 -27.60 -14.87
C LEU A 103 4.08 -27.53 -13.51
N VAL A 104 5.39 -27.82 -13.43
CA VAL A 104 6.18 -27.70 -12.19
C VAL A 104 6.24 -26.25 -11.73
N VAL A 105 6.51 -25.29 -12.63
CA VAL A 105 6.51 -23.86 -12.32
C VAL A 105 5.18 -23.40 -11.76
N ALA A 106 4.07 -23.76 -12.41
CA ALA A 106 2.74 -23.43 -11.92
C ALA A 106 2.47 -24.06 -10.55
N ALA A 107 2.81 -25.35 -10.36
CA ALA A 107 2.60 -26.05 -9.11
C ALA A 107 3.40 -25.44 -7.95
N VAL A 108 4.68 -25.12 -8.15
CA VAL A 108 5.52 -24.48 -7.13
C VAL A 108 5.02 -23.07 -6.82
N TYR A 109 4.65 -22.30 -7.84
CA TYR A 109 4.08 -20.97 -7.66
C TYR A 109 2.81 -21.00 -6.80
N PHE A 110 1.85 -21.87 -7.14
CA PHE A 110 0.60 -21.98 -6.38
C PHE A 110 0.83 -22.56 -4.98
N PHE A 111 1.72 -23.54 -4.82
CA PHE A 111 2.08 -24.06 -3.50
C PHE A 111 2.66 -22.94 -2.61
N PHE A 112 3.61 -22.17 -3.14
CA PHE A 112 4.18 -21.05 -2.42
C PHE A 112 3.13 -20.00 -2.05
N THR A 113 2.36 -19.52 -3.03
CA THR A 113 1.42 -18.40 -2.82
C THR A 113 0.21 -18.80 -1.97
N VAL A 114 -0.39 -19.97 -2.20
CA VAL A 114 -1.60 -20.39 -1.49
C VAL A 114 -1.27 -20.97 -0.11
N PHE A 115 -0.23 -21.80 -0.01
CA PHE A 115 0.08 -22.50 1.23
C PHE A 115 1.11 -21.76 2.07
N VAL A 116 2.32 -21.52 1.55
CA VAL A 116 3.40 -20.90 2.34
C VAL A 116 3.04 -19.47 2.73
N TRP A 117 2.57 -18.67 1.77
CA TRP A 117 2.13 -17.32 2.04
C TRP A 117 0.69 -17.27 2.56
N GLY A 118 -0.25 -17.83 1.80
CA GLY A 118 -1.66 -17.65 2.13
C GLY A 118 -2.11 -18.31 3.43
N THR A 119 -1.44 -19.38 3.85
CA THR A 119 -1.85 -20.15 5.01
C THR A 119 -0.82 -20.07 6.13
N LEU A 120 0.42 -20.51 5.89
CA LEU A 120 1.43 -20.59 6.93
C LEU A 120 1.83 -19.20 7.45
N TYR A 121 2.14 -18.24 6.56
CA TYR A 121 2.53 -16.90 6.96
C TYR A 121 1.41 -16.16 7.71
N TYR A 122 0.18 -16.09 7.17
CA TYR A 122 -0.92 -15.41 7.86
C TYR A 122 -1.33 -16.12 9.16
N ARG A 123 -1.16 -17.44 9.25
CA ARG A 123 -1.32 -18.15 10.52
C ARG A 123 -0.30 -17.71 11.57
N LEU A 124 0.97 -17.61 11.18
CA LEU A 124 2.03 -17.15 12.10
C LEU A 124 1.88 -15.66 12.46
N ARG A 125 1.43 -14.83 11.52
CA ARG A 125 1.34 -13.37 11.71
C ARG A 125 0.13 -12.95 12.53
N ILE A 126 -1.06 -13.48 12.21
CA ILE A 126 -2.34 -13.01 12.78
C ILE A 126 -3.27 -14.15 13.23
N GLY A 127 -2.83 -15.41 13.19
CA GLY A 127 -3.57 -16.52 13.79
C GLY A 127 -4.64 -17.20 12.91
N THR A 128 -4.62 -17.02 11.58
CA THR A 128 -5.59 -17.68 10.67
C THR A 128 -5.62 -19.22 10.76
N PRO A 129 -6.75 -19.89 10.45
CA PRO A 129 -6.85 -21.36 10.53
C PRO A 129 -6.06 -22.07 9.42
N TRP A 130 -5.70 -23.34 9.63
CA TRP A 130 -5.04 -24.16 8.59
C TRP A 130 -5.88 -24.36 7.33
N THR A 131 -7.20 -24.16 7.40
CA THR A 131 -8.11 -24.22 6.26
C THR A 131 -8.07 -22.97 5.38
N ASN A 132 -7.26 -21.96 5.73
CA ASN A 132 -7.22 -20.68 5.02
C ASN A 132 -6.86 -20.81 3.54
N PHE A 133 -6.10 -21.85 3.16
CA PHE A 133 -5.78 -22.16 1.77
C PHE A 133 -7.01 -22.20 0.85
N ARG A 134 -8.17 -22.61 1.37
CA ARG A 134 -9.44 -22.69 0.61
C ARG A 134 -9.94 -21.31 0.18
N HIS A 135 -9.79 -20.31 1.03
CA HIS A 135 -10.11 -18.92 0.71
C HIS A 135 -9.05 -18.32 -0.20
N PHE A 136 -7.78 -18.61 0.11
CA PHE A 136 -6.63 -18.06 -0.60
C PHE A 136 -6.58 -18.43 -2.08
N TRP A 137 -7.04 -19.62 -2.48
CA TRP A 137 -7.17 -19.99 -3.89
C TRP A 137 -7.96 -18.98 -4.73
N LYS A 138 -9.04 -18.41 -4.17
CA LYS A 138 -9.85 -17.41 -4.87
C LYS A 138 -9.15 -16.05 -4.91
N LEU A 139 -8.44 -15.69 -3.85
CA LEU A 139 -7.79 -14.39 -3.70
C LEU A 139 -6.56 -14.27 -4.62
N VAL A 140 -5.75 -15.33 -4.77
CA VAL A 140 -4.58 -15.37 -5.68
C VAL A 140 -4.98 -15.07 -7.14
N LEU A 141 -6.18 -15.48 -7.55
CA LEU A 141 -6.65 -15.34 -8.94
C LEU A 141 -7.27 -13.97 -9.25
N LYS A 142 -7.56 -13.16 -8.22
CA LYS A 142 -8.23 -11.87 -8.35
C LYS A 142 -7.37 -10.66 -7.96
N ASN A 143 -6.27 -10.88 -7.25
CA ASN A 143 -5.38 -9.84 -6.72
C ASN A 143 -5.05 -8.78 -7.76
N SER A 144 -5.35 -7.51 -7.47
CA SER A 144 -5.14 -6.39 -8.40
C SER A 144 -3.68 -5.87 -8.41
N ASP A 145 -2.87 -6.14 -7.38
CA ASP A 145 -1.49 -5.63 -7.23
C ASP A 145 -0.49 -6.47 -8.02
N SER A 146 0.56 -5.84 -8.56
CA SER A 146 1.71 -6.50 -9.18
C SER A 146 2.62 -7.26 -8.20
N THR A 147 2.17 -7.52 -6.96
CA THR A 147 2.87 -8.34 -5.96
C THR A 147 3.08 -9.78 -6.44
N SER A 148 3.86 -10.55 -5.67
CA SER A 148 4.09 -11.97 -5.93
C SER A 148 2.79 -12.81 -5.91
N GLY A 149 1.70 -12.26 -5.34
CA GLY A 149 0.45 -12.98 -5.10
C GLY A 149 -0.48 -12.99 -6.29
N ASN A 150 -0.11 -12.30 -7.36
CA ASN A 150 -0.95 -12.12 -8.55
C ASN A 150 -0.58 -13.13 -9.62
N ALA A 151 -1.37 -14.21 -9.69
CA ALA A 151 -1.11 -15.29 -10.64
C ALA A 151 -1.13 -14.82 -12.10
N GLN A 152 -2.00 -13.86 -12.42
CA GLN A 152 -2.17 -13.39 -13.79
C GLN A 152 -0.98 -12.56 -14.29
N GLU A 153 -0.21 -11.95 -13.38
CA GLU A 153 1.03 -11.27 -13.74
C GLU A 153 2.26 -12.18 -13.60
N GLN A 154 2.33 -12.94 -12.50
CA GLN A 154 3.52 -13.73 -12.19
C GLN A 154 3.64 -14.97 -13.07
N LEU A 155 2.55 -15.72 -13.32
CA LEU A 155 2.64 -16.95 -14.12
C LEU A 155 3.16 -16.71 -15.54
N PRO A 156 2.64 -15.74 -16.33
CA PRO A 156 3.16 -15.49 -17.67
C PRO A 156 4.66 -15.17 -17.68
N LYS A 157 5.12 -14.35 -16.72
CA LYS A 157 6.54 -14.02 -16.57
C LYS A 157 7.36 -15.27 -16.27
N LEU A 158 6.96 -16.06 -15.26
CA LEU A 158 7.66 -17.28 -14.87
C LEU A 158 7.71 -18.31 -16.02
N LEU A 159 6.60 -18.51 -16.73
CA LEU A 159 6.51 -19.46 -17.84
C LEU A 159 7.40 -19.02 -19.01
N LEU A 160 7.39 -17.74 -19.36
CA LEU A 160 8.25 -17.21 -20.42
C LEU A 160 9.73 -17.34 -20.04
N LEU A 161 10.11 -16.89 -18.84
CA LEU A 161 11.50 -16.91 -18.39
C LEU A 161 12.08 -18.32 -18.30
N THR A 162 11.29 -19.29 -17.81
CA THR A 162 11.73 -20.68 -17.69
C THR A 162 11.79 -21.38 -19.04
N ALA A 163 10.83 -21.13 -19.95
CA ALA A 163 10.91 -21.62 -21.33
C ALA A 163 12.11 -21.03 -22.09
N TRP A 164 12.37 -19.74 -21.88
CA TRP A 164 13.51 -19.04 -22.45
C TRP A 164 14.84 -19.63 -21.97
N TRP A 165 14.98 -19.83 -20.66
CA TRP A 165 16.15 -20.52 -20.10
C TRP A 165 16.35 -21.89 -20.74
N ASP A 166 15.31 -22.72 -20.71
CA ASP A 166 15.36 -24.10 -21.19
C ASP A 166 15.79 -24.19 -22.66
N HIS A 167 15.30 -23.28 -23.50
CA HIS A 167 15.71 -23.14 -24.90
C HIS A 167 17.21 -22.86 -25.03
N PHE A 168 17.72 -21.77 -24.41
CA PHE A 168 19.13 -21.40 -24.55
C PHE A 168 20.09 -22.39 -23.91
N ARG A 169 19.64 -23.12 -22.87
CA ARG A 169 20.38 -24.24 -22.29
C ARG A 169 20.50 -25.40 -23.28
N ARG A 170 19.42 -25.76 -23.99
CA ARG A 170 19.47 -26.79 -25.04
C ARG A 170 20.36 -26.38 -26.21
N VAL A 171 20.26 -25.13 -26.65
CA VAL A 171 21.10 -24.59 -27.74
C VAL A 171 22.59 -24.68 -27.36
N ASP A 172 22.96 -24.24 -26.15
CA ASP A 172 24.36 -24.32 -25.68
C ASP A 172 24.83 -25.78 -25.53
N ALA A 173 23.98 -26.67 -25.01
CA ALA A 173 24.30 -28.09 -24.90
C ALA A 173 24.55 -28.76 -26.26
N LEU A 174 23.85 -28.32 -27.32
CA LEU A 174 24.00 -28.84 -28.68
C LEU A 174 25.15 -28.19 -29.44
N SER A 175 25.39 -26.90 -29.25
CA SER A 175 26.27 -26.09 -30.13
C SER A 175 27.57 -25.63 -29.45
N GLY A 176 27.73 -25.86 -28.14
CA GLY A 176 28.88 -25.36 -27.38
C GLY A 176 28.91 -23.84 -27.23
N GLY A 177 27.78 -23.16 -27.44
CA GLY A 177 27.60 -21.71 -27.36
C GLY A 177 26.27 -21.29 -27.99
N TRP A 178 26.05 -19.98 -28.16
CA TRP A 178 24.89 -19.46 -28.90
C TRP A 178 25.29 -19.05 -30.31
N PRO A 179 24.74 -19.72 -31.34
CA PRO A 179 24.82 -19.25 -32.72
C PRO A 179 24.32 -17.80 -32.86
N ALA A 180 24.80 -17.10 -33.90
CA ALA A 180 24.49 -15.69 -34.10
C ALA A 180 22.98 -15.43 -34.25
N ASP A 181 22.26 -16.32 -34.94
CA ASP A 181 20.80 -16.27 -35.11
C ASP A 181 20.05 -16.41 -33.78
N GLU A 182 20.52 -17.25 -32.86
CA GLU A 182 19.95 -17.38 -31.52
C GLU A 182 20.26 -16.16 -30.64
N LEU A 183 21.43 -15.54 -30.82
CA LEU A 183 21.73 -14.25 -30.17
C LEU A 183 20.86 -13.12 -30.71
N TYR A 184 20.62 -13.06 -32.03
CA TYR A 184 19.72 -12.08 -32.64
C TYR A 184 18.27 -12.27 -32.19
N LEU A 185 17.81 -13.52 -32.09
CA LEU A 185 16.52 -13.81 -31.46
C LEU A 185 16.50 -13.28 -30.03
N ALA A 186 17.56 -13.54 -29.25
CA ALA A 186 17.58 -13.17 -27.85
C ALA A 186 17.41 -11.67 -27.64
N VAL A 187 18.24 -10.90 -28.34
CA VAL A 187 18.24 -9.43 -28.28
C VAL A 187 16.98 -8.86 -28.91
N GLY A 188 16.59 -9.37 -30.09
CA GLY A 188 15.43 -8.87 -30.83
C GLY A 188 14.10 -9.09 -30.09
N PHE A 189 13.92 -10.25 -29.48
CA PHE A 189 12.73 -10.55 -28.69
C PHE A 189 12.66 -9.69 -27.43
N ALA A 190 13.78 -9.52 -26.70
CA ALA A 190 13.82 -8.67 -25.52
C ALA A 190 13.57 -7.19 -25.87
N ALA A 191 14.15 -6.69 -26.95
CA ALA A 191 13.91 -5.34 -27.45
C ALA A 191 12.45 -5.15 -27.90
N GLY A 192 11.89 -6.13 -28.62
CA GLY A 192 10.48 -6.13 -29.02
C GLY A 192 9.55 -6.13 -27.81
N LEU A 193 9.86 -6.93 -26.78
CA LEU A 193 9.11 -6.95 -25.52
C LEU A 193 9.20 -5.60 -24.79
N ALA A 194 10.35 -4.94 -24.79
CA ALA A 194 10.52 -3.61 -24.19
C ALA A 194 9.68 -2.54 -24.92
N VAL A 195 9.71 -2.53 -26.26
CA VAL A 195 8.89 -1.61 -27.07
C VAL A 195 7.40 -1.88 -26.85
N TYR A 196 7.01 -3.16 -26.81
CA TYR A 196 5.65 -3.58 -26.52
C TYR A 196 5.19 -3.12 -25.13
N ALA A 197 6.00 -3.35 -24.10
CA ALA A 197 5.71 -2.93 -22.74
C ALA A 197 5.58 -1.40 -22.64
N TRP A 198 6.50 -0.66 -23.25
CA TRP A 198 6.44 0.81 -23.34
C TRP A 198 5.15 1.28 -24.02
N TRP A 199 4.78 0.68 -25.15
CA TRP A 199 3.57 1.04 -25.89
C TRP A 199 2.30 0.78 -25.06
N LEU A 200 2.21 -0.37 -24.38
CA LEU A 200 1.09 -0.69 -23.49
C LEU A 200 0.93 0.36 -22.39
N HIS A 201 2.03 0.73 -21.73
CA HIS A 201 1.99 1.73 -20.67
C HIS A 201 1.57 3.10 -21.17
N ARG A 202 2.08 3.50 -22.33
CA ARG A 202 1.73 4.81 -22.91
C ARG A 202 0.28 4.87 -23.41
N SER A 203 -0.22 3.76 -23.95
CA SER A 203 -1.48 3.72 -24.69
C SER A 203 -2.66 3.23 -23.84
N LEU A 204 -2.41 2.33 -22.88
CA LEU A 204 -3.45 1.65 -22.09
C LEU A 204 -3.37 1.95 -20.59
N PHE A 205 -2.30 2.58 -20.09
CA PHE A 205 -2.15 2.95 -18.69
C PHE A 205 -2.19 4.47 -18.50
N ASP A 206 -3.38 5.06 -18.56
CA ASP A 206 -3.62 6.51 -18.59
C ASP A 206 -4.24 7.08 -17.30
N TRP A 207 -4.19 6.31 -16.22
CA TRP A 207 -5.07 6.46 -15.06
C TRP A 207 -4.53 7.35 -13.90
N LYS A 208 -3.31 7.87 -13.95
CA LYS A 208 -2.70 8.57 -12.79
C LYS A 208 -3.66 9.62 -12.18
N PRO A 209 -3.91 9.59 -10.86
CA PRO A 209 -4.77 10.57 -10.21
C PRO A 209 -4.35 11.99 -10.55
N ALA A 210 -5.34 12.85 -10.71
CA ALA A 210 -5.09 14.26 -10.83
C ALA A 210 -4.47 14.77 -9.53
N GLN A 211 -3.53 15.70 -9.62
CA GLN A 211 -2.78 16.23 -8.49
C GLN A 211 -2.93 17.76 -8.40
N TYR A 212 -2.79 18.29 -7.19
CA TYR A 212 -2.70 19.73 -6.96
C TYR A 212 -1.30 20.25 -7.34
N ARG A 213 -1.22 21.32 -8.15
CA ARG A 213 0.05 21.84 -8.73
C ARG A 213 0.70 22.99 -7.95
N GLY A 214 -0.06 23.76 -7.17
CA GLY A 214 0.45 24.85 -6.32
C GLY A 214 0.67 24.43 -4.87
N TYR A 215 1.51 25.19 -4.15
CA TYR A 215 1.63 25.03 -2.70
C TYR A 215 0.54 25.84 -1.99
N VAL A 216 -0.01 25.27 -0.91
CA VAL A 216 -1.07 25.88 -0.09
C VAL A 216 -0.66 27.26 0.40
N ARG A 217 0.58 27.39 0.91
CA ARG A 217 1.11 28.66 1.44
C ARG A 217 1.13 29.81 0.44
N ASP A 218 1.13 29.51 -0.86
CA ASP A 218 1.22 30.52 -1.92
C ASP A 218 -0.16 30.95 -2.43
N ARG A 219 -1.22 30.20 -2.10
CA ARG A 219 -2.56 30.38 -2.68
C ARG A 219 -3.70 30.51 -1.63
N GLU A 220 -3.46 30.09 -0.39
CA GLU A 220 -4.44 30.10 0.70
C GLU A 220 -3.99 31.04 1.81
N PRO A 221 -4.93 31.68 2.54
CA PRO A 221 -4.57 32.52 3.66
C PRO A 221 -3.79 31.72 4.72
N PRO A 222 -2.87 32.36 5.46
CA PRO A 222 -2.17 31.70 6.57
C PRO A 222 -3.18 31.19 7.60
N ALA A 223 -2.80 30.14 8.33
CA ALA A 223 -3.62 29.61 9.42
C ALA A 223 -3.96 30.71 10.45
N PRO A 224 -5.16 30.68 11.04
CA PRO A 224 -5.63 31.73 11.92
C PRO A 224 -4.80 31.78 13.21
N ALA A 225 -4.60 32.99 13.75
CA ALA A 225 -3.93 33.17 15.03
C ALA A 225 -4.73 32.60 16.20
N GLU A 226 -6.07 32.67 16.12
CA GLU A 226 -6.99 32.02 17.05
C GLU A 226 -7.42 30.68 16.45
N PRO A 227 -6.96 29.54 16.98
CA PRO A 227 -7.22 28.24 16.38
C PRO A 227 -8.67 27.79 16.60
N PRO A 228 -9.35 27.24 15.57
CA PRO A 228 -10.70 26.67 15.71
C PRO A 228 -10.82 25.49 16.69
N ALA A 229 -9.70 24.83 16.99
CA ALA A 229 -9.62 23.74 17.97
C ALA A 229 -8.31 23.82 18.76
N ASP A 230 -8.36 23.40 20.02
CA ASP A 230 -7.14 23.21 20.82
C ASP A 230 -6.40 21.94 20.40
N ARG A 231 -7.18 20.97 19.93
CA ARG A 231 -6.71 19.63 19.62
C ARG A 231 -7.34 19.09 18.36
N VAL A 232 -6.53 18.37 17.59
CA VAL A 232 -7.01 17.53 16.51
C VAL A 232 -6.67 16.08 16.81
N VAL A 233 -7.69 15.22 16.78
CA VAL A 233 -7.52 13.77 16.78
C VAL A 233 -7.83 13.25 15.37
N VAL A 234 -6.96 12.44 14.81
CA VAL A 234 -7.18 11.74 13.55
C VAL A 234 -7.18 10.24 13.83
N VAL A 235 -8.29 9.56 13.55
CA VAL A 235 -8.36 8.10 13.58
C VAL A 235 -8.40 7.58 12.15
N VAL A 236 -7.34 6.89 11.76
CA VAL A 236 -7.20 6.26 10.44
C VAL A 236 -7.48 4.76 10.58
N ILE A 237 -8.55 4.28 9.96
CA ILE A 237 -8.85 2.85 9.87
C ILE A 237 -8.19 2.31 8.60
N ASP A 238 -6.99 1.72 8.76
CA ASP A 238 -6.13 1.26 7.67
C ASP A 238 -6.88 0.30 6.75
N GLY A 239 -6.77 0.56 5.44
CA GLY A 239 -7.34 -0.29 4.41
C GLY A 239 -8.88 -0.39 4.42
N MET A 240 -9.60 0.50 5.12
CA MET A 240 -11.07 0.48 5.18
C MET A 240 -11.69 0.87 3.83
N ARG A 241 -12.17 -0.15 3.13
CA ARG A 241 -12.85 -0.04 1.84
C ARG A 241 -14.22 0.63 2.00
N LYS A 242 -14.49 1.63 1.17
CA LYS A 242 -15.65 2.53 1.34
C LYS A 242 -17.01 1.85 1.22
N ASP A 243 -17.22 1.01 0.20
CA ASP A 243 -18.47 0.26 0.02
C ASP A 243 -18.75 -0.68 1.21
N ARG A 244 -17.72 -1.38 1.70
CA ARG A 244 -17.82 -2.26 2.87
C ARG A 244 -18.12 -1.50 4.16
N PHE A 245 -17.61 -0.27 4.31
CA PHE A 245 -17.99 0.60 5.42
C PHE A 245 -19.50 0.89 5.43
N PHE A 246 -20.10 1.20 4.27
CA PHE A 246 -21.55 1.45 4.19
C PHE A 246 -22.42 0.19 4.39
N GLU A 247 -21.84 -1.01 4.29
CA GLU A 247 -22.52 -2.26 4.63
C GLU A 247 -22.41 -2.61 6.12
N ALA A 248 -21.43 -2.07 6.83
CA ALA A 248 -21.17 -2.36 8.24
C ALA A 248 -22.19 -1.67 9.14
N HIS A 249 -22.53 -2.30 10.27
CA HIS A 249 -23.38 -1.66 11.28
C HIS A 249 -22.54 -0.77 12.21
N THR A 250 -22.44 0.52 11.87
CA THR A 250 -21.55 1.50 12.54
C THR A 250 -22.30 2.66 13.21
N PRO A 251 -23.10 2.40 14.26
CA PRO A 251 -24.00 3.41 14.83
C PRO A 251 -23.27 4.63 15.41
N VAL A 252 -22.05 4.47 15.94
CA VAL A 252 -21.29 5.61 16.48
C VAL A 252 -20.79 6.49 15.35
N MET A 253 -20.10 5.91 14.38
CA MET A 253 -19.52 6.60 13.24
C MET A 253 -20.63 7.24 12.39
N ASP A 254 -21.81 6.61 12.27
CA ASP A 254 -22.96 7.21 11.59
C ASP A 254 -23.44 8.49 12.26
N VAL A 255 -23.49 8.52 13.60
CA VAL A 255 -23.83 9.74 14.34
C VAL A 255 -22.74 10.79 14.18
N LEU A 256 -21.46 10.43 14.34
CA LEU A 256 -20.34 11.37 14.18
C LEU A 256 -20.29 11.97 12.78
N ARG A 257 -20.55 11.16 11.75
CA ARG A 257 -20.59 11.56 10.34
C ARG A 257 -21.78 12.46 10.06
N ARG A 258 -22.99 12.08 10.49
CA ARG A 258 -24.21 12.88 10.32
C ARG A 258 -24.12 14.23 11.04
N ASP A 259 -23.56 14.24 12.24
CA ASP A 259 -23.45 15.45 13.06
C ASP A 259 -22.20 16.29 12.69
N GLY A 260 -21.43 15.88 11.68
CA GLY A 260 -20.22 16.52 11.19
C GLY A 260 -20.27 16.91 9.71
N THR A 261 -19.12 16.88 9.04
CA THR A 261 -18.97 17.07 7.60
C THR A 261 -18.34 15.83 6.96
N GLU A 262 -19.03 15.24 5.99
CA GLU A 262 -18.56 14.06 5.23
C GLU A 262 -18.00 14.46 3.86
N PHE A 263 -16.91 13.83 3.43
CA PHE A 263 -16.34 13.96 2.09
C PHE A 263 -16.53 12.67 1.30
N VAL A 264 -17.55 12.63 0.44
CA VAL A 264 -17.90 11.40 -0.29
C VAL A 264 -16.97 11.11 -1.47
N ARG A 265 -16.13 12.05 -1.90
CA ARG A 265 -15.16 11.84 -2.99
C ARG A 265 -13.73 12.13 -2.54
N MET A 266 -13.35 11.65 -1.36
CA MET A 266 -11.98 11.68 -0.86
C MET A 266 -11.15 10.57 -1.50
N GLU A 267 -10.06 10.94 -2.16
CA GLU A 267 -9.19 10.03 -2.90
C GLU A 267 -7.83 9.86 -2.23
N THR A 268 -7.32 8.63 -2.22
CA THR A 268 -5.95 8.35 -1.77
C THR A 268 -4.89 8.80 -2.80
N VAL A 269 -3.61 8.52 -2.54
CA VAL A 269 -2.48 8.82 -3.43
C VAL A 269 -2.01 7.59 -4.19
N TYR A 270 -1.25 7.79 -5.26
CA TYR A 270 -0.58 6.68 -5.96
C TYR A 270 0.92 6.62 -5.59
N PRO A 271 1.47 5.46 -5.24
CA PRO A 271 0.75 4.20 -4.99
C PRO A 271 0.00 4.23 -3.64
N ALA A 272 -1.15 3.57 -3.60
CA ALA A 272 -2.03 3.47 -2.42
C ALA A 272 -1.49 2.46 -1.41
N ARG A 273 -0.35 2.78 -0.78
CA ARG A 273 0.31 1.94 0.23
C ARG A 273 0.37 2.69 1.55
N THR A 274 0.14 2.02 2.67
CA THR A 274 0.08 2.62 4.02
C THR A 274 1.16 3.67 4.29
N VAL A 275 2.46 3.34 4.21
CA VAL A 275 3.53 4.28 4.55
C VAL A 275 3.57 5.48 3.58
N VAL A 276 3.21 5.25 2.32
CA VAL A 276 3.10 6.29 1.30
C VAL A 276 1.93 7.23 1.62
N CYS A 277 0.76 6.68 1.92
CA CYS A 277 -0.45 7.44 2.22
C CYS A 277 -0.31 8.26 3.50
N PHE A 278 0.21 7.67 4.58
CA PHE A 278 0.54 8.41 5.81
C PHE A 278 1.57 9.52 5.56
N SER A 279 2.60 9.26 4.75
CA SER A 279 3.56 10.30 4.37
C SER A 279 2.90 11.45 3.64
N SER A 280 2.01 11.16 2.69
CA SER A 280 1.25 12.18 1.97
C SER A 280 0.26 12.94 2.87
N MET A 281 -0.43 12.24 3.78
CA MET A 281 -1.34 12.85 4.75
C MET A 281 -0.65 13.81 5.71
N MET A 282 0.55 13.46 6.20
CA MET A 282 1.28 14.26 7.19
C MET A 282 2.11 15.38 6.57
N THR A 283 2.55 15.25 5.32
CA THR A 283 3.28 16.32 4.60
C THR A 283 2.37 17.22 3.78
N GLY A 284 1.18 16.72 3.43
CA GLY A 284 0.23 17.38 2.54
C GLY A 284 0.64 17.37 1.07
N THR A 285 1.58 16.50 0.67
CA THR A 285 2.07 16.42 -0.71
C THR A 285 2.19 14.98 -1.23
N TYR A 286 2.62 14.82 -2.48
CA TYR A 286 2.65 13.55 -3.21
C TYR A 286 3.99 12.80 -3.10
N PRO A 287 4.01 11.48 -3.39
CA PRO A 287 5.20 10.61 -3.27
C PRO A 287 6.44 11.06 -4.02
N GLU A 288 6.28 11.80 -5.12
CA GLU A 288 7.39 12.36 -5.87
C GLU A 288 8.19 13.37 -5.05
N GLU A 289 7.52 14.14 -4.18
CA GLU A 289 8.08 15.26 -3.44
C GLU A 289 8.54 14.83 -2.04
N HIS A 290 7.69 14.14 -1.26
CA HIS A 290 8.11 13.65 0.06
C HIS A 290 9.08 12.45 -0.01
N GLY A 291 9.17 11.78 -1.16
CA GLY A 291 10.23 10.79 -1.46
C GLY A 291 9.95 9.36 -1.02
N ILE A 292 8.79 9.08 -0.42
CA ILE A 292 8.37 7.73 0.01
C ILE A 292 7.45 7.14 -1.05
N ARG A 293 7.87 6.06 -1.72
CA ARG A 293 7.15 5.45 -2.86
C ARG A 293 6.80 3.97 -2.67
N SER A 294 7.20 3.39 -1.54
CA SER A 294 6.93 2.01 -1.15
C SER A 294 6.88 1.94 0.38
N ASN A 295 6.30 0.87 0.91
CA ASN A 295 6.43 0.52 2.32
C ASN A 295 7.87 0.11 2.68
N MET A 296 8.69 -0.26 1.69
CA MET A 296 10.13 -0.47 1.87
C MET A 296 10.88 0.86 1.74
N VAL A 297 11.22 1.46 2.87
CA VAL A 297 11.91 2.74 2.95
C VAL A 297 13.42 2.54 2.87
N TRP A 298 14.01 2.77 1.69
CA TRP A 298 15.45 2.63 1.46
C TRP A 298 16.29 3.76 2.07
N ARG A 299 15.68 4.95 2.26
CA ARG A 299 16.30 6.13 2.88
C ARG A 299 15.34 6.64 3.95
N LEU A 300 15.81 6.66 5.20
CA LEU A 300 15.01 7.07 6.35
C LEU A 300 14.59 8.54 6.24
N GLY A 301 13.39 8.84 6.72
CA GLY A 301 12.79 10.17 6.75
C GLY A 301 12.13 10.60 5.44
N VAL A 302 11.04 11.34 5.55
CA VAL A 302 10.50 12.14 4.44
C VAL A 302 11.44 13.29 4.08
N ARG A 303 11.40 13.75 2.81
CA ARG A 303 12.30 14.80 2.29
C ARG A 303 11.83 16.23 2.54
N VAL A 304 10.60 16.39 3.01
CA VAL A 304 9.93 17.68 3.19
C VAL A 304 9.30 17.72 4.57
N GLU A 305 8.95 18.93 5.02
CA GLU A 305 8.31 19.13 6.31
C GLU A 305 6.98 18.38 6.44
N THR A 306 6.76 17.84 7.62
CA THR A 306 5.50 17.27 8.08
C THR A 306 4.71 18.30 8.89
N ILE A 307 3.47 17.97 9.22
CA ILE A 307 2.66 18.70 10.20
C ILE A 307 3.31 18.71 11.59
N PHE A 308 4.08 17.68 11.94
CA PHE A 308 4.82 17.64 13.22
C PHE A 308 5.95 18.68 13.27
N ASP A 309 6.64 18.89 12.14
CA ASP A 309 7.62 19.99 12.02
C ASP A 309 6.96 21.35 12.17
N ALA A 310 5.78 21.53 11.57
CA ALA A 310 5.00 22.75 11.71
C ALA A 310 4.55 23.02 13.16
N LEU A 311 4.09 21.99 13.88
CA LEU A 311 3.72 22.08 15.30
C LEU A 311 4.92 22.50 16.16
N ARG A 312 6.09 21.90 15.95
CA ARG A 312 7.32 22.22 16.69
C ARG A 312 7.73 23.68 16.56
N LYS A 313 7.53 24.31 15.39
CA LYS A 313 7.87 25.73 15.15
C LYS A 313 7.15 26.69 16.08
N VAL A 314 5.99 26.31 16.60
CA VAL A 314 5.16 27.11 17.51
C VAL A 314 5.00 26.49 18.90
N GLY A 315 5.82 25.48 19.23
CA GLY A 315 5.82 24.85 20.55
C GLY A 315 4.64 23.92 20.83
N LYS A 316 3.88 23.52 19.81
CA LYS A 316 2.81 22.52 19.94
C LYS A 316 3.35 21.09 19.83
N LYS A 317 2.62 20.15 20.43
CA LYS A 317 3.00 18.72 20.49
C LYS A 317 2.15 17.89 19.55
N GLY A 318 2.77 16.94 18.86
CA GLY A 318 2.06 15.96 18.04
C GLY A 318 2.60 14.55 18.27
N ARG A 319 1.71 13.55 18.14
CA ARG A 319 2.05 12.12 18.18
C ARG A 319 1.30 11.36 17.11
N LEU A 320 2.00 10.41 16.48
CA LEU A 320 1.42 9.39 15.61
C LEU A 320 1.55 8.04 16.29
N LEU A 321 0.45 7.38 16.60
CA LEU A 321 0.40 6.01 17.07
C LEU A 321 0.07 5.07 15.89
N GLY A 322 1.02 4.22 15.49
CA GLY A 322 0.83 3.33 14.35
C GLY A 322 1.86 2.22 14.20
N ILE A 323 1.87 1.55 13.05
CA ILE A 323 2.79 0.42 12.81
C ILE A 323 4.26 0.88 12.79
N ALA A 324 5.16 0.00 13.22
CA ALA A 324 6.60 0.29 13.26
C ALA A 324 7.22 0.73 11.92
N HIS A 325 6.63 0.35 10.78
CA HIS A 325 7.10 0.80 9.45
C HIS A 325 6.97 2.31 9.24
N LEU A 326 6.13 3.00 10.01
CA LEU A 326 6.01 4.45 9.96
C LEU A 326 7.20 5.16 10.62
N ILE A 327 7.92 4.49 11.54
CA ILE A 327 9.15 5.04 12.16
C ILE A 327 10.18 5.38 11.08
N ASP A 328 10.34 4.52 10.08
CA ASP A 328 11.33 4.74 9.02
C ASP A 328 11.05 6.01 8.21
N ALA A 329 9.80 6.46 8.13
CA ALA A 329 9.41 7.67 7.40
C ALA A 329 9.30 8.91 8.30
N MET A 330 8.86 8.75 9.55
CA MET A 330 8.44 9.86 10.43
C MET A 330 9.28 10.01 11.71
N GLY A 331 10.21 9.09 11.99
CA GLY A 331 11.14 9.19 13.11
C GLY A 331 10.46 9.23 14.48
N ASP A 332 10.95 10.13 15.35
CA ASP A 332 10.57 10.24 16.77
C ASP A 332 9.13 10.75 16.99
N ASP A 333 8.43 11.14 15.93
CA ASP A 333 7.02 11.54 15.99
C ASP A 333 6.08 10.32 16.11
N VAL A 334 6.59 9.11 15.91
CA VAL A 334 5.85 7.84 15.94
C VAL A 334 6.05 7.10 17.26
N ASP A 335 4.95 6.87 17.98
CA ASP A 335 4.86 5.79 18.95
C ASP A 335 4.36 4.52 18.23
N SER A 336 5.10 3.43 18.35
CA SER A 336 4.89 2.26 17.49
C SER A 336 4.20 1.09 18.20
N VAL A 337 3.31 0.43 17.49
CA VAL A 337 2.74 -0.87 17.87
C VAL A 337 3.27 -1.98 16.99
N THR A 338 3.39 -3.19 17.56
CA THR A 338 3.77 -4.38 16.79
C THR A 338 2.63 -4.82 15.88
N ALA A 339 2.93 -5.09 14.60
CA ALA A 339 1.97 -5.65 13.67
C ALA A 339 1.81 -7.18 13.81
N VAL A 340 2.53 -7.80 14.76
CA VAL A 340 2.50 -9.24 15.06
C VAL A 340 1.83 -9.45 16.40
N MET A 341 0.51 -9.61 16.38
CA MET A 341 -0.31 -9.98 17.53
C MET A 341 -1.65 -10.57 17.05
N PRO A 342 -2.43 -11.22 17.93
CA PRO A 342 -3.79 -11.65 17.59
C PRO A 342 -4.61 -10.46 17.09
N ASN A 343 -5.18 -10.59 15.89
CA ASN A 343 -5.83 -9.46 15.22
C ASN A 343 -7.04 -8.93 16.00
N ASP A 344 -7.72 -9.79 16.76
CA ASP A 344 -8.87 -9.44 17.61
C ASP A 344 -8.52 -8.56 18.82
N GLU A 345 -7.24 -8.39 19.13
CA GLU A 345 -6.78 -7.55 20.23
C GLU A 345 -6.04 -6.28 19.76
N ALA A 346 -5.69 -6.20 18.48
CA ALA A 346 -4.79 -5.18 17.96
C ALA A 346 -5.35 -3.76 18.15
N ASP A 347 -6.53 -3.49 17.59
CA ASP A 347 -7.13 -2.15 17.63
C ASP A 347 -7.53 -1.74 19.04
N ARG A 348 -7.95 -2.69 19.89
CA ARG A 348 -8.23 -2.42 21.30
C ARG A 348 -6.98 -1.93 22.02
N ARG A 349 -5.85 -2.63 21.88
CA ARG A 349 -4.57 -2.24 22.50
C ARG A 349 -4.05 -0.91 21.97
N ILE A 350 -4.26 -0.64 20.68
CA ILE A 350 -3.95 0.66 20.06
C ILE A 350 -4.74 1.77 20.74
N MET A 351 -6.06 1.60 20.90
CA MET A 351 -6.90 2.62 21.53
C MET A 351 -6.62 2.79 23.02
N GLU A 352 -6.28 1.71 23.74
CA GLU A 352 -5.77 1.80 25.11
C GLU A 352 -4.46 2.60 25.20
N ARG A 353 -3.53 2.40 24.24
CA ARG A 353 -2.29 3.20 24.18
C ARG A 353 -2.57 4.66 23.80
N ALA A 354 -3.52 4.91 22.90
CA ALA A 354 -3.94 6.27 22.55
C ALA A 354 -4.46 7.03 23.78
N ILE A 355 -5.26 6.39 24.63
CA ILE A 355 -5.71 6.95 25.91
C ILE A 355 -4.51 7.26 26.82
N ARG A 356 -3.55 6.34 26.96
CA ARG A 356 -2.34 6.60 27.79
C ARG A 356 -1.53 7.78 27.26
N ILE A 357 -1.34 7.90 25.95
CA ILE A 357 -0.64 9.05 25.34
C ILE A 357 -1.38 10.36 25.67
N MET A 358 -2.72 10.35 25.61
CA MET A 358 -3.53 11.50 25.99
C MET A 358 -3.38 11.86 27.48
N GLU A 359 -3.26 10.88 28.36
CA GLU A 359 -3.07 11.09 29.80
C GLU A 359 -1.64 11.56 30.16
N GLU A 360 -0.62 11.01 29.48
CA GLU A 360 0.79 11.26 29.74
C GLU A 360 1.27 12.57 29.10
N GLU A 361 0.89 12.82 27.84
CA GLU A 361 1.44 13.89 27.02
C GLU A 361 0.41 14.95 26.62
N CYS A 362 -0.86 14.55 26.51
CA CYS A 362 -2.00 15.38 26.11
C CYS A 362 -1.71 16.24 24.84
N PRO A 363 -1.24 15.63 23.73
CA PRO A 363 -0.73 16.37 22.57
C PRO A 363 -1.82 17.22 21.89
N ASP A 364 -1.41 18.28 21.18
CA ASP A 364 -2.29 19.10 20.34
C ASP A 364 -2.75 18.32 19.09
N LEU A 365 -1.91 17.42 18.57
CA LEU A 365 -2.26 16.49 17.49
C LEU A 365 -2.03 15.04 17.93
N LEU A 366 -3.07 14.21 17.86
CA LEU A 366 -2.96 12.76 17.98
C LEU A 366 -3.46 12.08 16.72
N VAL A 367 -2.60 11.34 16.04
CA VAL A 367 -2.97 10.47 14.91
C VAL A 367 -2.93 9.03 15.38
N VAL A 368 -3.99 8.27 15.16
CA VAL A 368 -4.13 6.87 15.60
C VAL A 368 -4.45 6.01 14.39
N GLN A 369 -3.63 4.99 14.13
CA GLN A 369 -3.85 4.00 13.07
C GLN A 369 -4.45 2.73 13.66
N LEU A 370 -5.68 2.39 13.27
CA LEU A 370 -6.28 1.08 13.50
C LEU A 370 -5.92 0.15 12.33
N ILE A 371 -5.47 -1.07 12.62
CA ILE A 371 -4.81 -1.95 11.65
C ILE A 371 -5.59 -3.24 11.37
N ALA A 372 -6.59 -3.58 12.20
CA ALA A 372 -7.20 -4.91 12.13
C ALA A 372 -8.00 -5.12 10.84
N THR A 373 -8.60 -4.04 10.30
CA THR A 373 -9.36 -4.06 9.05
C THR A 373 -8.49 -4.44 7.85
N ASP A 374 -7.41 -3.70 7.57
CA ASP A 374 -6.44 -4.02 6.50
C ASP A 374 -5.88 -5.45 6.64
N GLN A 375 -5.46 -5.85 7.86
CA GLN A 375 -4.92 -7.18 8.11
C GLN A 375 -5.93 -8.30 7.84
N THR A 376 -7.20 -8.07 8.18
CA THR A 376 -8.28 -9.02 7.88
C THR A 376 -8.53 -9.09 6.38
N GLY A 377 -8.58 -7.96 5.69
CA GLY A 377 -8.82 -7.94 4.25
C GLY A 377 -7.69 -8.59 3.47
N HIS A 378 -6.44 -8.41 3.91
CA HIS A 378 -5.28 -9.09 3.37
C HIS A 378 -5.34 -10.62 3.48
N SER A 379 -5.94 -11.14 4.55
CA SER A 379 -5.91 -12.56 4.88
C SER A 379 -7.18 -13.33 4.54
N LEU A 380 -8.34 -12.67 4.56
CA LEU A 380 -9.64 -13.30 4.30
C LEU A 380 -10.36 -12.67 3.10
N GLY A 381 -9.89 -11.54 2.60
CA GLY A 381 -10.54 -10.75 1.56
C GLY A 381 -11.58 -9.77 2.13
N VAL A 382 -11.77 -8.67 1.41
CA VAL A 382 -12.66 -7.54 1.78
C VAL A 382 -14.15 -7.91 1.84
N PHE A 383 -14.55 -8.98 1.16
CA PHE A 383 -15.93 -9.49 1.16
C PHE A 383 -16.21 -10.53 2.24
N SER A 384 -15.25 -10.79 3.14
CA SER A 384 -15.49 -11.67 4.27
C SER A 384 -16.31 -10.96 5.35
N ASP A 385 -17.21 -11.67 6.03
CA ASP A 385 -17.93 -11.11 7.19
C ASP A 385 -16.96 -10.66 8.29
N ALA A 386 -15.79 -11.29 8.37
CA ALA A 386 -14.74 -10.91 9.32
C ALA A 386 -14.22 -9.49 9.05
N TYR A 387 -14.10 -9.10 7.78
CA TYR A 387 -13.67 -7.76 7.39
C TYR A 387 -14.68 -6.70 7.84
N VAL A 388 -15.97 -6.94 7.58
CA VAL A 388 -17.07 -6.05 8.03
C VAL A 388 -17.09 -5.95 9.55
N ARG A 389 -16.96 -7.08 10.27
CA ARG A 389 -16.88 -7.07 11.74
C ARG A 389 -15.73 -6.23 12.27
N LYS A 390 -14.58 -6.15 11.58
CA LYS A 390 -13.49 -5.26 12.02
C LYS A 390 -13.82 -3.78 11.89
N ILE A 391 -14.63 -3.41 10.90
CA ILE A 391 -15.16 -2.04 10.80
C ILE A 391 -16.13 -1.76 11.97
N GLU A 392 -17.00 -2.72 12.32
CA GLU A 392 -17.92 -2.60 13.47
C GLU A 392 -17.19 -2.57 14.82
N GLU A 393 -16.10 -3.32 14.97
CA GLU A 393 -15.23 -3.24 16.15
C GLU A 393 -14.55 -1.87 16.26
N ALA A 394 -14.06 -1.32 15.15
CA ALA A 394 -13.50 0.03 15.11
C ALA A 394 -14.52 1.10 15.49
N ASP A 395 -15.79 0.96 15.07
CA ASP A 395 -16.90 1.82 15.47
C ASP A 395 -17.05 1.90 17.00
N ALA A 396 -17.15 0.73 17.64
CA ALA A 396 -17.29 0.63 19.08
C ALA A 396 -16.09 1.23 19.84
N LEU A 397 -14.87 0.99 19.34
CA LEU A 397 -13.64 1.53 19.92
C LEU A 397 -13.56 3.06 19.80
N ILE A 398 -13.92 3.61 18.64
CA ILE A 398 -14.01 5.06 18.43
C ILE A 398 -15.04 5.66 19.39
N GLY A 399 -16.20 5.02 19.57
CA GLY A 399 -17.23 5.46 20.52
C GLY A 399 -16.72 5.53 21.94
N ALA A 400 -16.08 4.47 22.41
CA ALA A 400 -15.49 4.42 23.76
C ALA A 400 -14.43 5.52 23.97
N PHE A 401 -13.62 5.81 22.96
CA PHE A 401 -12.62 6.88 23.03
C PHE A 401 -13.25 8.28 23.04
N VAL A 402 -14.27 8.52 22.23
CA VAL A 402 -15.03 9.78 22.25
C VAL A 402 -15.73 9.99 23.60
N ASP A 403 -16.34 8.96 24.16
CA ASP A 403 -16.97 9.04 25.48
C ASP A 403 -15.94 9.29 26.59
N TRP A 404 -14.75 8.70 26.48
CA TRP A 404 -13.64 9.02 27.37
C TRP A 404 -13.21 10.49 27.25
N LEU A 405 -13.08 11.04 26.04
CA LEU A 405 -12.79 12.47 25.83
C LEU A 405 -13.85 13.38 26.45
N ARG A 406 -15.14 13.04 26.29
CA ARG A 406 -16.26 13.76 26.91
C ARG A 406 -16.20 13.70 28.43
N GLY A 407 -15.96 12.52 29.00
CA GLY A 407 -15.82 12.33 30.45
C GLY A 407 -14.66 13.13 31.07
N ARG A 408 -13.66 13.50 30.26
CA ARG A 408 -12.53 14.34 30.66
C ARG A 408 -12.71 15.83 30.31
N GLY A 409 -13.82 16.22 29.68
CA GLY A 409 -14.06 17.60 29.20
C GLY A 409 -13.10 18.04 28.09
N LEU A 410 -12.52 17.09 27.35
CA LEU A 410 -11.60 17.35 26.25
C LEU A 410 -12.33 17.48 24.91
N TRP A 411 -13.53 16.91 24.80
CA TRP A 411 -14.28 16.81 23.55
C TRP A 411 -14.67 18.16 22.96
N GLU A 412 -15.06 19.11 23.82
CA GLU A 412 -15.60 20.42 23.46
C GLU A 412 -14.60 21.28 22.69
N ARG A 413 -13.30 21.01 22.85
CA ARG A 413 -12.19 21.72 22.18
C ARG A 413 -11.40 20.83 21.22
N THR A 414 -11.93 19.65 20.90
CA THR A 414 -11.29 18.68 20.00
C THR A 414 -12.04 18.63 18.67
N ALA A 415 -11.29 18.77 17.57
CA ALA A 415 -11.74 18.34 16.25
C ALA A 415 -11.34 16.88 16.04
N LEU A 416 -12.28 16.05 15.60
CA LEU A 416 -12.05 14.65 15.26
C LEU A 416 -12.16 14.47 13.75
N VAL A 417 -11.14 13.85 13.16
CA VAL A 417 -11.15 13.33 11.79
C VAL A 417 -11.18 11.81 11.87
N VAL A 418 -12.11 11.16 11.17
CA VAL A 418 -12.09 9.72 10.98
C VAL A 418 -12.02 9.43 9.49
N CYS A 419 -11.06 8.62 9.08
CA CYS A 419 -10.82 8.32 7.67
C CYS A 419 -10.16 6.96 7.46
N ALA A 420 -9.94 6.61 6.19
CA ALA A 420 -8.98 5.59 5.78
C ALA A 420 -7.85 6.23 4.97
N ASP A 421 -6.69 5.60 4.95
CA ASP A 421 -5.55 6.00 4.14
C ASP A 421 -5.68 5.50 2.70
N HIS A 422 -6.14 4.26 2.52
CA HIS A 422 -6.56 3.66 1.26
C HIS A 422 -7.72 2.69 1.52
N GLY A 423 -8.44 2.31 0.46
CA GLY A 423 -9.32 1.14 0.51
C GLY A 423 -8.54 -0.14 0.21
N GLN A 424 -9.23 -1.18 -0.27
CA GLN A 424 -8.59 -2.44 -0.57
C GLN A 424 -9.31 -3.13 -1.74
N SER A 425 -8.56 -3.63 -2.71
CA SER A 425 -9.08 -4.33 -3.87
C SER A 425 -9.44 -5.78 -3.57
N ASP A 426 -10.05 -6.39 -4.57
CA ASP A 426 -10.35 -7.79 -4.59
C ASP A 426 -9.05 -8.61 -4.64
N GLY A 427 -8.80 -9.42 -3.61
CA GLY A 427 -7.68 -10.37 -3.59
C GLY A 427 -6.67 -10.14 -2.47
N ILE A 428 -5.55 -10.87 -2.53
CA ILE A 428 -4.53 -10.88 -1.47
C ILE A 428 -3.72 -9.60 -1.56
N GLY A 429 -3.43 -8.94 -0.45
CA GLY A 429 -2.44 -7.87 -0.52
C GLY A 429 -2.93 -6.66 -1.33
N GLY A 430 -4.22 -6.62 -1.68
CA GLY A 430 -4.77 -5.78 -2.73
C GLY A 430 -4.83 -4.30 -2.37
N HIS A 431 -3.70 -3.63 -2.32
CA HIS A 431 -3.63 -2.17 -2.34
C HIS A 431 -2.30 -1.74 -2.95
N ALA A 432 -2.37 -0.71 -3.80
CA ALA A 432 -1.24 0.10 -4.30
C ALA A 432 -1.59 0.74 -5.63
N HIS A 433 -2.39 0.06 -6.45
CA HIS A 433 -2.61 0.41 -7.85
C HIS A 433 -3.88 1.20 -8.09
N LEU A 434 -4.57 1.56 -7.00
CA LEU A 434 -5.80 2.31 -7.01
C LEU A 434 -6.90 1.60 -7.79
N ASP A 435 -7.09 0.32 -7.56
CA ASP A 435 -8.34 -0.31 -7.97
C ASP A 435 -9.57 0.49 -7.47
N GLU A 436 -10.75 0.27 -8.05
CA GLU A 436 -11.96 1.01 -7.67
C GLU A 436 -12.23 0.93 -6.15
N GLY A 437 -12.00 -0.25 -5.54
CA GLY A 437 -12.10 -0.44 -4.10
C GLY A 437 -11.02 0.26 -3.27
N GLU A 438 -9.86 0.58 -3.85
CA GLU A 438 -8.73 1.21 -3.15
C GLU A 438 -8.80 2.74 -3.17
N ARG A 439 -9.34 3.29 -4.26
CA ARG A 439 -9.17 4.69 -4.64
C ARG A 439 -9.88 5.68 -3.71
N TYR A 440 -11.17 5.44 -3.46
CA TYR A 440 -12.01 6.34 -2.67
C TYR A 440 -12.17 5.82 -1.26
N VAL A 441 -11.82 6.67 -0.28
CA VAL A 441 -11.78 6.31 1.13
C VAL A 441 -12.91 6.99 1.90
N PRO A 442 -13.47 6.36 2.95
CA PRO A 442 -14.31 7.07 3.91
C PRO A 442 -13.52 8.19 4.57
N PHE A 443 -14.15 9.36 4.71
CA PHE A 443 -13.54 10.52 5.34
C PHE A 443 -14.63 11.47 5.87
N TRP A 444 -14.61 11.75 7.17
CA TRP A 444 -15.46 12.78 7.76
C TRP A 444 -14.75 13.46 8.94
N MET A 445 -15.27 14.64 9.26
CA MET A 445 -14.78 15.48 10.35
C MET A 445 -15.95 15.85 11.26
N CYS A 446 -15.72 15.96 12.57
CA CYS A 446 -16.70 16.45 13.54
C CYS A 446 -16.01 17.10 14.75
N GLY A 447 -16.78 17.73 15.65
CA GLY A 447 -16.23 18.39 16.84
C GLY A 447 -15.94 19.87 16.66
N SER A 448 -14.99 20.40 17.44
CA SER A 448 -14.66 21.83 17.49
C SER A 448 -14.22 22.37 16.13
N GLY A 449 -14.73 23.54 15.74
CA GLY A 449 -14.39 24.20 14.47
C GLY A 449 -15.00 23.55 13.21
N ILE A 450 -15.73 22.44 13.35
CA ILE A 450 -16.28 21.68 12.21
C ILE A 450 -17.78 21.97 12.01
N ALA A 451 -18.17 22.21 10.76
CA ALA A 451 -19.56 22.37 10.37
C ALA A 451 -20.33 21.05 10.50
N ARG A 452 -21.60 21.16 10.88
CA ARG A 452 -22.49 20.00 11.15
C ARG A 452 -23.46 19.77 9.99
N GLY A 453 -23.80 18.51 9.74
CA GLY A 453 -24.81 18.11 8.77
C GLY A 453 -24.45 18.38 7.31
N ARG A 454 -23.16 18.47 6.97
CA ARG A 454 -22.71 18.73 5.60
C ARG A 454 -22.22 17.46 4.90
N VAL A 455 -22.53 17.34 3.62
CA VAL A 455 -21.99 16.31 2.72
C VAL A 455 -21.33 17.01 1.54
N VAL A 456 -20.05 16.75 1.33
CA VAL A 456 -19.22 17.38 0.32
C VAL A 456 -18.98 16.41 -0.82
N GLU A 457 -19.60 16.70 -1.97
CA GLU A 457 -19.44 15.90 -3.20
C GLU A 457 -18.21 16.29 -4.02
N ARG A 458 -17.60 17.44 -3.72
CA ARG A 458 -16.37 17.87 -4.39
C ARG A 458 -15.28 16.84 -4.16
N ARG A 459 -14.56 16.50 -5.24
CA ARG A 459 -13.41 15.59 -5.17
C ARG A 459 -12.28 16.27 -4.43
N HIS A 460 -11.76 15.59 -3.41
CA HIS A 460 -10.60 15.98 -2.63
C HIS A 460 -9.63 14.79 -2.54
N SER A 461 -8.43 15.02 -2.01
CA SER A 461 -7.46 13.96 -1.77
C SER A 461 -6.92 14.03 -0.35
N ILE A 462 -6.52 12.89 0.21
CA ILE A 462 -5.99 12.77 1.57
C ILE A 462 -4.79 13.69 1.85
N VAL A 463 -4.12 14.21 0.82
CA VAL A 463 -3.09 15.26 0.94
C VAL A 463 -3.62 16.57 1.54
N SER A 464 -4.94 16.79 1.54
CA SER A 464 -5.59 17.95 2.18
C SER A 464 -5.54 17.89 3.71
N LEU A 465 -5.20 16.74 4.30
CA LEU A 465 -5.26 16.55 5.75
C LEU A 465 -4.27 17.45 6.49
N ALA A 466 -3.00 17.52 6.07
CA ALA A 466 -1.98 18.31 6.77
C ALA A 466 -2.33 19.81 6.84
N ALA A 467 -2.77 20.40 5.71
CA ALA A 467 -3.17 21.80 5.67
C ALA A 467 -4.39 22.06 6.54
N THR A 468 -5.35 21.13 6.54
CA THR A 468 -6.55 21.22 7.37
C THR A 468 -6.23 21.14 8.87
N ILE A 469 -5.34 20.23 9.28
CA ILE A 469 -4.84 20.16 10.67
C ILE A 469 -4.15 21.47 11.03
N ALA A 470 -3.30 21.99 10.14
CA ALA A 470 -2.57 23.24 10.38
C ALA A 470 -3.53 24.41 10.61
N TRP A 471 -4.60 24.51 9.81
CA TRP A 471 -5.65 25.50 9.99
C TRP A 471 -6.35 25.35 11.35
N LEU A 472 -6.81 24.14 11.69
CA LEU A 472 -7.54 23.87 12.93
C LEU A 472 -6.73 24.18 14.19
N LEU A 473 -5.41 23.98 14.14
CA LEU A 473 -4.49 24.23 15.26
C LEU A 473 -3.81 25.60 15.22
N GLY A 474 -4.09 26.42 14.20
CA GLY A 474 -3.48 27.74 14.05
C GLY A 474 -1.96 27.69 13.88
N VAL A 475 -1.44 26.72 13.14
CA VAL A 475 0.01 26.55 12.91
C VAL A 475 0.38 26.76 11.44
N PRO A 476 1.65 27.10 11.13
CA PRO A 476 2.07 27.26 9.74
C PRO A 476 1.82 26.00 8.91
N TYR A 477 1.44 26.13 7.65
CA TYR A 477 1.37 24.98 6.75
C TYR A 477 2.76 24.35 6.56
N PRO A 478 2.86 23.01 6.42
CA PRO A 478 4.09 22.38 5.96
C PRO A 478 4.54 23.02 4.64
N SER A 479 5.84 23.32 4.51
CA SER A 479 6.38 24.13 3.41
C SER A 479 6.03 23.66 2.00
N HIS A 480 5.80 22.36 1.81
CA HIS A 480 5.49 21.74 0.51
C HIS A 480 4.06 21.20 0.45
N ALA A 481 3.18 21.53 1.40
CA ALA A 481 1.79 21.10 1.34
C ALA A 481 1.12 21.63 0.06
N ARG A 482 0.50 20.73 -0.69
CA ARG A 482 -0.25 20.98 -1.94
C ARG A 482 -1.75 20.72 -1.79
N GLY A 483 -2.14 19.83 -0.88
CA GLY A 483 -3.55 19.57 -0.60
C GLY A 483 -4.21 20.77 0.09
N PRO A 484 -5.31 21.33 -0.46
CA PRO A 484 -5.97 22.50 0.12
C PRO A 484 -6.53 22.23 1.50
N VAL A 485 -6.72 23.29 2.28
CA VAL A 485 -7.57 23.20 3.48
C VAL A 485 -8.97 22.77 3.04
N LEU A 486 -9.59 21.86 3.81
CA LEU A 486 -10.95 21.39 3.58
C LEU A 486 -11.97 22.44 4.05
N TRP A 487 -12.03 23.57 3.36
CA TRP A 487 -12.84 24.74 3.68
C TRP A 487 -14.33 24.44 3.89
N GLU A 488 -14.85 23.43 3.17
CA GLU A 488 -16.25 23.01 3.25
C GLU A 488 -16.61 22.42 4.63
N ALA A 489 -15.62 21.89 5.36
CA ALA A 489 -15.79 21.33 6.70
C ALA A 489 -15.72 22.37 7.81
N LEU A 490 -15.29 23.61 7.55
CA LEU A 490 -15.11 24.60 8.61
C LEU A 490 -16.43 25.31 8.94
N ALA A 491 -16.70 25.48 10.23
CA ALA A 491 -17.92 26.12 10.73
C ALA A 491 -17.96 27.63 10.42
N GLU A 492 -16.81 28.30 10.51
CA GLU A 492 -16.66 29.76 10.44
C GLU A 492 -15.91 30.26 9.19
N ALA A 493 -15.75 29.43 8.15
CA ALA A 493 -15.21 29.94 6.90
C ALA A 493 -16.21 30.94 6.28
N GLU A 494 -16.02 32.23 6.56
CA GLU A 494 -16.73 33.32 5.90
C GLU A 494 -16.65 33.13 4.38
N GLU A 495 -17.71 33.43 3.65
CA GLU A 495 -17.72 33.28 2.18
C GLU A 495 -16.58 34.07 1.49
N GLY A 496 -16.04 35.12 2.13
CA GLY A 496 -14.89 35.88 1.66
C GLY A 496 -13.50 35.31 2.00
N VAL A 497 -13.41 34.34 2.92
CA VAL A 497 -12.14 33.69 3.32
C VAL A 497 -11.88 32.41 2.52
N LYS A 498 -12.92 31.82 1.92
CA LYS A 498 -12.80 30.59 1.10
C LYS A 498 -12.12 30.91 -0.24
N PRO A 499 -10.85 30.52 -0.45
CA PRO A 499 -10.25 30.64 -1.75
C PRO A 499 -10.98 29.69 -2.73
N ALA A 500 -10.87 29.99 -4.03
CA ALA A 500 -11.22 29.00 -5.04
C ALA A 500 -10.34 27.76 -4.81
N VAL A 501 -10.94 26.62 -4.50
CA VAL A 501 -10.20 25.36 -4.41
C VAL A 501 -9.69 25.02 -5.80
N ASP A 502 -8.37 24.99 -5.97
CA ASP A 502 -7.75 24.61 -7.24
C ASP A 502 -8.29 23.26 -7.70
N ALA A 503 -8.61 23.17 -8.99
CA ALA A 503 -8.90 21.89 -9.61
C ALA A 503 -7.63 21.02 -9.57
N MET A 504 -7.80 19.74 -9.26
CA MET A 504 -6.72 18.78 -9.48
C MET A 504 -6.48 18.63 -10.99
N GLU A 505 -5.23 18.66 -11.40
CA GLU A 505 -4.84 18.55 -12.81
C GLU A 505 -4.28 17.17 -13.13
N PRO A 506 -4.53 16.62 -14.34
CA PRO A 506 -3.93 15.37 -14.77
C PRO A 506 -2.40 15.40 -14.64
N VAL A 507 -1.82 14.31 -14.14
CA VAL A 507 -0.37 14.09 -14.25
C VAL A 507 -0.08 13.73 -15.71
N GLY A 508 0.88 14.42 -16.34
CA GLY A 508 1.23 14.18 -17.74
C GLY A 508 1.55 12.70 -18.00
N LYS A 509 1.22 12.20 -19.20
CA LYS A 509 1.60 10.85 -19.62
C LYS A 509 3.13 10.77 -19.61
N ALA A 510 3.68 9.77 -18.90
CA ALA A 510 5.11 9.51 -18.85
C ALA A 510 5.66 9.15 -20.24
#